data_AF-A0A7V4IW89-F1
#
_entry.id   AF-A0A7V4IW89-F1
#
_cell.length_a   1.000
_cell.length_b   1.000
_cell.length_c   1.000
_cell.angle_alpha   90.00
_cell.angle_beta   90.00
_cell.angle_gamma   90.00
#
_symmetry.space_group_name_H-M   'P 1'
#
loop_
_entity.id
_entity.type
_entity.pdbx_description
1 polymer ?
#
loop_
_entity_poly.entity_id
_entity_poly.type
_entity_poly.pdbx_seq_one_letter_code
_entity_poly.pdbx_strand_id
1 'polypeptide(L)' 'MPDALLSKPVKPDAEAFLRCIRREGTPERVHYIELFLDVEVQQAVCDRFGLIADLDPGDPWFWQKRE' A
#
# COMPACT_ATOMS: atom_id res chain seq x y z
N MET A 1 -5.65 -31.43 -1.15
CA MET A 1 -6.91 -30.73 -1.50
C MET A 1 -6.61 -29.24 -1.68
N PRO A 2 -6.22 -28.81 -2.90
CA PRO A 2 -5.96 -27.40 -3.20
C PRO A 2 -7.23 -26.54 -3.02
N ASP A 3 -8.40 -27.10 -3.33
CA ASP A 3 -9.68 -26.40 -3.36
C ASP A 3 -10.18 -25.91 -1.98
N ALA A 4 -9.68 -26.51 -0.90
CA ALA A 4 -10.04 -26.11 0.47
C ALA A 4 -9.53 -24.71 0.84
N LEU A 5 -8.41 -24.27 0.25
CA LEU A 5 -7.77 -22.99 0.60
C LEU A 5 -8.60 -21.77 0.19
N LEU A 6 -9.38 -21.88 -0.89
CA LEU A 6 -10.24 -20.80 -1.41
C LEU A 6 -11.74 -21.04 -1.14
N SER A 7 -12.06 -22.07 -0.35
CA SER A 7 -13.45 -22.46 -0.05
C SER A 7 -14.22 -21.43 0.79
N LYS A 8 -13.51 -20.50 1.44
CA LYS A 8 -14.12 -19.39 2.19
C LYS A 8 -14.27 -18.18 1.26
N PRO A 9 -15.51 -17.75 0.95
CA PRO A 9 -15.72 -16.56 0.14
C PRO A 9 -15.22 -15.31 0.86
N VAL A 10 -14.27 -14.60 0.25
CA VAL A 10 -13.81 -13.28 0.70
C VAL A 10 -14.69 -12.22 0.05
N LYS A 11 -15.37 -11.41 0.85
CA LYS A 11 -16.14 -10.25 0.36
C LYS A 11 -15.47 -8.96 0.81
N PRO A 12 -14.67 -8.29 -0.05
CA PRO A 12 -14.09 -6.99 0.29
C PRO A 12 -15.20 -5.96 0.49
N ASP A 13 -14.94 -4.98 1.36
CA ASP A 13 -15.85 -3.88 1.68
C ASP A 13 -15.03 -2.61 1.86
N ALA A 14 -14.74 -1.96 0.72
CA ALA A 14 -13.92 -0.75 0.68
C ALA A 14 -14.61 0.43 1.37
N GLU A 15 -15.93 0.55 1.27
CA GLU A 15 -16.68 1.64 1.91
C GLU A 15 -16.63 1.54 3.43
N ALA A 16 -16.79 0.33 4.01
CA ALA A 16 -16.63 0.15 5.45
C ALA A 16 -15.19 0.46 5.91
N PHE A 17 -14.19 0.13 5.09
CA PHE A 17 -12.80 0.49 5.36
C PHE A 17 -12.58 2.01 5.34
N LEU A 18 -13.12 2.73 4.34
CA LEU A 18 -13.03 4.19 4.27
C LEU A 18 -13.70 4.87 5.47
N ARG A 19 -14.87 4.38 5.91
CA ARG A 19 -15.52 4.87 7.15
C ARG A 19 -14.62 4.71 8.37
N CYS A 20 -13.91 3.58 8.49
CA CYS A 20 -12.95 3.35 9.57
C CYS A 20 -11.80 4.37 9.55
N ILE A 21 -11.19 4.62 8.38
CA ILE A 21 -10.09 5.61 8.24
C ILE A 21 -10.58 7.01 8.61
N ARG A 22 -11.79 7.38 8.16
CA ARG A 22 -12.41 8.68 8.43
C ARG A 22 -12.95 8.83 9.86
N ARG A 23 -12.92 7.75 10.66
CA ARG A 23 -13.45 7.68 12.03
C ARG A 23 -14.94 7.95 12.11
N GLU A 24 -15.69 7.44 11.13
CA GLU A 24 -17.15 7.60 11.05
C GLU A 24 -17.86 6.42 11.71
N GLY A 25 -18.51 6.65 12.86
CA GLY A 25 -19.33 5.66 13.55
C GLY A 25 -18.53 4.58 14.30
N THR A 26 -19.17 3.43 14.55
CA THR A 26 -18.55 2.27 15.20
C THR A 26 -18.17 1.24 14.14
N PRO A 27 -16.91 0.76 14.07
CA PRO A 27 -16.50 -0.26 13.11
C PRO A 27 -17.32 -1.55 13.24
N GLU A 28 -17.85 -2.05 12.14
CA GLU A 28 -18.61 -3.31 12.09
C GLU A 28 -17.72 -4.55 12.19
N ARG A 29 -16.45 -4.42 11.74
CA ARG A 29 -15.46 -5.49 11.70
C ARG A 29 -14.04 -4.92 11.61
N VAL A 30 -13.06 -5.78 11.86
CA VAL A 30 -11.65 -5.48 11.60
C VAL A 30 -11.38 -5.60 10.09
N HIS A 31 -10.68 -4.60 9.55
CA HIS A 31 -10.18 -4.60 8.18
C HIS A 31 -8.68 -4.89 8.20
N TYR A 32 -8.25 -5.98 7.57
CA TYR A 32 -6.84 -6.26 7.34
C TYR A 32 -6.39 -5.52 6.10
N ILE A 33 -5.39 -4.65 6.26
CA ILE A 33 -4.75 -3.94 5.17
C ILE A 33 -3.24 -4.07 5.32
N GLU A 34 -2.55 -4.16 4.21
CA GLU A 34 -1.11 -3.98 4.14
C GLU A 34 -0.89 -2.74 3.27
N LEU A 35 -0.48 -1.66 3.92
CA LEU A 35 0.10 -0.53 3.22
C LEU A 35 1.59 -0.86 3.14
N PHE A 36 2.08 -1.20 1.96
CA PHE A 36 3.50 -1.37 1.72
C PHE A 36 4.20 0.01 1.89
N LEU A 37 5.47 0.15 1.47
CA LEU A 37 6.09 1.47 1.43
C LEU A 37 5.35 2.36 0.42
N ASP A 38 4.52 3.27 0.95
CA ASP A 38 3.85 4.27 0.15
C ASP A 38 4.87 5.14 -0.58
N VAL A 39 4.56 5.47 -1.84
CA VAL A 39 5.44 6.23 -2.74
C VAL A 39 5.83 7.58 -2.13
N GLU A 40 4.93 8.18 -1.34
CA GLU A 40 5.15 9.43 -0.62
C GLU A 40 6.18 9.27 0.50
N VAL A 41 6.17 8.13 1.21
CA VAL A 41 7.15 7.84 2.27
C VAL A 41 8.51 7.60 1.65
N GLN A 42 8.59 6.79 0.58
CA GLN A 42 9.82 6.58 -0.17
C GLN A 42 10.38 7.90 -0.69
N GLN A 43 9.54 8.75 -1.27
CA GLN A 43 9.94 10.06 -1.76
C GLN A 43 10.50 10.94 -0.63
N ALA A 44 9.81 11.02 0.50
CA ALA A 44 10.27 11.81 1.65
C ALA A 44 11.62 11.31 2.19
N VAL A 45 11.87 10.00 2.18
CA VAL A 45 13.16 9.40 2.55
C VAL A 45 14.23 9.76 1.51
N CYS A 46 13.93 9.61 0.21
CA CYS A 46 14.83 9.98 -0.87
C CYS A 46 15.25 11.45 -0.80
N ASP A 47 14.29 12.36 -0.57
CA ASP A 47 14.51 13.80 -0.46
C ASP A 47 15.36 14.14 0.76
N ARG A 48 15.08 13.51 1.91
CA ARG A 48 15.77 13.78 3.18
C ARG A 48 17.24 13.36 3.15
N PHE A 49 17.56 12.27 2.46
CA PHE A 49 18.90 11.66 2.47
C PHE A 49 19.62 11.76 1.13
N GLY A 50 19.00 12.36 0.10
CA GLY A 50 19.58 12.52 -1.22
C GLY A 50 19.80 11.19 -1.96
N LEU A 51 18.97 10.18 -1.71
CA LEU A 51 19.22 8.80 -2.18
C LEU A 51 19.13 8.63 -3.69
N ILE A 52 18.44 9.53 -4.38
CA ILE A 52 18.21 9.48 -5.83
C ILE A 52 19.01 10.52 -6.61
N ALA A 53 19.97 11.19 -5.96
CA ALA A 53 20.71 12.31 -6.56
C ALA A 53 21.45 11.92 -7.87
N ASP A 54 21.87 10.65 -7.97
CA ASP A 54 22.60 10.12 -9.12
C ASP A 54 21.73 9.27 -10.07
N LEU A 55 20.42 9.21 -9.84
CA LEU A 55 19.49 8.49 -10.73
C LEU A 55 19.00 9.41 -11.86
N ASP A 56 18.99 8.88 -13.08
CA ASP A 56 18.40 9.56 -14.25
C ASP A 56 16.88 9.31 -14.30
N PRO A 57 16.03 10.36 -14.19
CA PRO A 57 14.57 10.23 -14.33
C PRO A 57 14.11 9.71 -15.69
N GLY A 58 14.96 9.79 -16.72
CA GLY A 58 14.70 9.27 -18.06
C GLY A 58 14.99 7.77 -18.22
N ASP A 59 15.61 7.13 -17.23
CA ASP A 59 15.91 5.70 -17.27
C ASP A 59 14.59 4.88 -17.24
N PRO A 60 14.36 3.95 -18.19
CA PRO A 60 13.20 3.06 -18.18
C PRO A 60 13.03 2.25 -16.88
N TRP A 61 14.11 2.09 -16.11
CA TRP A 61 14.18 1.36 -14.85
C TRP A 61 14.26 2.26 -13.61
N PHE A 62 14.01 3.57 -13.75
CA PHE A 62 14.13 4.53 -12.65
C PHE A 62 13.36 4.09 -11.39
N TRP A 63 12.10 3.67 -11.55
CA TRP A 63 11.26 3.28 -10.42
C TRP A 63 11.81 2.08 -9.67
N GLN A 64 12.32 1.08 -10.37
CA GLN A 64 12.89 -0.13 -9.78
C GLN A 64 14.23 0.14 -9.08
N LYS A 65 15.01 1.12 -9.56
CA LYS A 65 16.28 1.53 -8.96
C LYS A 65 16.10 2.38 -7.69
N ARG A 66 14.92 2.97 -7.52
CA ARG A 66 14.56 3.79 -6.37
C ARG A 66 14.05 2.97 -5.18
N GLU A 67 13.47 1.78 -5.42
CA GLU A 67 13.04 0.82 -4.38
C GLU A 67 14.21 0.28 -3.55
#